data_AF-A0ABD1SY87-F1
#
_entry.id   AF-A0ABD1SY87-F1
#
_cell.length_a   1.000
_cell.length_b   1.000
_cell.length_c   1.000
_cell.angle_alpha   90.00
_cell.angle_beta   90.00
_cell.angle_gamma   90.00
#
_symmetry.space_group_name_H-M   'P 1'
#
loop_
_entity.id
_entity.type
_entity.pdbx_description
1 polymer ?
#
loop_
_entity_poly.entity_id
_entity_poly.type
_entity_poly.pdbx_seq_one_letter_code
_entity_poly.pdbx_strand_id
1 'polypeptide(L)'
;MEDKYKLILDISSADTNWTAKVTVVEKSPARTAQYSPTKYQNITLMDPEVQATIYDTNIQAFEDQLVSSKTYLISNVDVKPTKQQYRSWMGDVQWTISGRTKVEEIQEDHTALLSSTYDFIFFTGIIGVALDIKPKRLIQTRFGTQS
;
A
#
# COMPACT_ATOMS: atom_id res chain seq x y z
N MET A 1 -20.10 14.16 -5.71
CA MET A 1 -19.84 14.08 -4.26
C MET A 1 -18.37 13.74 -4.17
N GLU A 2 -17.55 14.58 -3.55
CA GLU A 2 -16.09 14.37 -3.53
C GLU A 2 -15.82 13.22 -2.56
N ASP A 3 -15.48 12.05 -3.09
CA ASP A 3 -15.20 10.86 -2.28
C ASP A 3 -13.92 11.14 -1.47
N LYS A 4 -14.13 11.40 -0.17
CA LYS A 4 -13.06 11.80 0.73
C LYS A 4 -12.30 10.55 1.19
N TYR A 5 -11.29 10.15 0.45
CA TYR A 5 -10.40 9.06 0.84
C TYR A 5 -9.41 9.50 1.94
N LYS A 6 -9.01 8.57 2.80
CA LYS A 6 -7.99 8.78 3.82
C LYS A 6 -6.64 8.31 3.31
N LEU A 7 -5.60 9.12 3.51
CA LEU A 7 -4.23 8.72 3.16
C LEU A 7 -3.77 7.56 4.04
N ILE A 8 -2.97 6.66 3.48
CA ILE A 8 -2.42 5.50 4.21
C ILE A 8 -1.68 5.94 5.49
N LEU A 9 -0.87 7.00 5.42
CA LEU A 9 -0.10 7.51 6.58
C LEU A 9 -0.98 8.03 7.71
N ASP A 10 -2.21 8.44 7.41
CA ASP A 10 -3.12 8.98 8.42
C ASP A 10 -3.94 7.86 9.09
N ILE A 11 -3.88 6.62 8.58
CA ILE A 11 -4.63 5.48 9.09
C ILE A 11 -3.87 4.81 10.24
N SER A 12 -4.53 4.79 11.40
CA SER A 12 -4.10 4.12 12.62
C SER A 12 -5.01 2.92 12.92
N SER A 13 -4.59 2.06 13.85
CA SER A 13 -5.40 0.91 14.29
C SER A 13 -6.67 1.29 15.05
N ALA A 14 -6.83 2.55 15.45
CA ALA A 14 -8.02 3.05 16.14
C ALA A 14 -9.08 3.61 15.17
N ASP A 15 -8.70 3.84 13.91
CA ASP A 15 -9.62 4.42 12.93
C ASP A 15 -10.65 3.41 12.45
N THR A 16 -11.89 3.88 12.29
CA THR A 16 -13.00 3.11 11.75
C THR A 16 -13.65 3.88 10.61
N ASN A 17 -14.41 3.20 9.74
CA ASN A 17 -15.18 3.80 8.64
C ASN A 17 -14.35 4.67 7.67
N TRP A 18 -13.13 4.24 7.35
CA TRP A 18 -12.29 4.89 6.35
C TRP A 18 -12.23 4.08 5.06
N THR A 19 -11.97 4.77 3.96
CA THR A 19 -11.64 4.18 2.65
C THR A 19 -10.33 4.81 2.19
N ALA A 20 -9.39 3.97 1.75
CA ALA A 20 -8.13 4.41 1.16
C ALA A 20 -8.15 4.11 -0.33
N LYS A 21 -7.61 5.03 -1.13
CA LYS A 21 -7.30 4.79 -2.53
C LYS A 21 -5.87 4.25 -2.61
N VAL A 22 -5.69 3.09 -3.24
CA VAL A 22 -4.40 2.42 -3.29
C VAL A 22 -4.14 1.79 -4.65
N THR A 23 -2.88 1.78 -5.07
CA THR A 23 -2.44 1.00 -6.25
C THR A 23 -1.75 -0.27 -5.81
N VAL A 24 -2.09 -1.42 -6.40
CA VAL A 24 -1.36 -2.67 -6.16
C VAL A 24 -0.06 -2.64 -6.96
N VAL A 25 1.09 -2.58 -6.30
CA VAL A 25 2.40 -2.56 -6.98
C VAL A 25 2.89 -3.97 -7.21
N GLU A 26 2.90 -4.79 -6.16
CA GLU A 26 3.47 -6.13 -6.19
C GLU A 26 2.63 -7.09 -5.35
N LYS A 27 2.54 -8.34 -5.82
CA LYS A 27 2.04 -9.47 -5.05
C LYS A 27 3.15 -10.51 -4.94
N SER A 28 3.54 -10.83 -3.72
CA SER A 28 4.48 -11.93 -3.50
C SER A 28 3.83 -13.26 -3.88
N PRO A 29 4.60 -14.31 -4.17
CA PRO A 29 4.08 -15.67 -4.15
C PRO A 29 3.52 -15.99 -2.77
N ALA A 30 2.48 -16.81 -2.71
CA ALA A 30 1.98 -17.34 -1.44
C ALA A 30 3.03 -18.25 -0.80
N ARG A 31 3.26 -18.09 0.51
CA ARG A 31 4.24 -18.83 1.30
C ARG A 31 3.57 -19.46 2.52
N THR A 32 4.13 -20.56 3.00
CA THR A 32 3.74 -21.13 4.30
C THR A 32 4.56 -20.48 5.41
N ALA A 33 3.93 -20.13 6.52
CA ALA A 33 4.61 -19.61 7.69
C ALA A 33 5.62 -20.62 8.26
N GLN A 34 6.69 -20.13 8.88
CA GLN A 34 7.76 -21.00 9.39
C GLN A 34 7.31 -21.90 10.55
N TYR A 35 6.41 -21.40 11.39
CA TYR A 35 5.99 -22.06 12.63
C TYR A 35 4.50 -22.42 12.65
N SER A 36 3.80 -22.30 11.53
CA SER A 36 2.40 -22.70 11.41
C SER A 36 2.07 -23.17 9.99
N PRO A 37 1.03 -24.01 9.80
CA PRO A 37 0.60 -24.41 8.46
C PRO A 37 -0.09 -23.28 7.68
N THR A 38 -0.23 -22.10 8.29
CA THR A 38 -0.88 -20.92 7.71
C THR A 38 -0.17 -20.48 6.44
N LYS A 39 -0.93 -20.30 5.36
CA LYS A 39 -0.42 -19.67 4.15
C LYS A 39 -0.64 -18.17 4.23
N TYR A 40 0.34 -17.41 3.74
CA TYR A 40 0.25 -15.97 3.64
C TYR A 40 0.76 -15.49 2.30
N GLN A 41 0.22 -14.38 1.83
CA GLN A 41 0.68 -13.64 0.65
C GLN A 41 0.83 -12.18 1.04
N ASN A 42 1.97 -11.58 0.73
CA ASN A 42 2.17 -10.15 0.95
C ASN A 42 1.82 -9.39 -0.33
N ILE A 43 1.19 -8.24 -0.15
CA ILE A 43 0.86 -7.29 -1.22
C ILE A 43 1.44 -5.94 -0.84
N THR A 44 2.15 -5.32 -1.78
CA THR A 44 2.63 -3.95 -1.66
C THR A 44 1.61 -3.03 -2.29
N LEU A 45 1.04 -2.13 -1.48
CA LEU A 45 0.07 -1.11 -1.89
C LEU A 45 0.76 0.25 -1.87
N MET A 46 0.42 1.13 -2.82
CA MET A 46 1.01 2.46 -2.96
C MET A 46 -0.05 3.57 -2.88
N ASP A 47 0.42 4.77 -2.53
CA ASP A 47 -0.29 6.02 -2.22
C ASP A 47 -0.58 6.31 -0.72
N PRO A 48 0.46 6.45 0.13
CA PRO A 48 1.87 6.01 0.06
C PRO A 48 2.08 4.51 0.42
N GLU A 49 3.32 4.01 0.35
CA GLU A 49 3.60 2.56 0.47
C GLU A 49 3.13 1.94 1.82
N VAL A 50 2.40 0.83 1.74
CA VAL A 50 2.11 -0.06 2.88
C VAL A 50 2.13 -1.51 2.46
N GLN A 51 2.65 -2.36 3.34
CA GLN A 51 2.58 -3.81 3.18
C GLN A 51 1.30 -4.36 3.80
N ALA A 52 0.50 -5.03 2.99
CA ALA A 52 -0.65 -5.78 3.41
C ALA A 52 -0.39 -7.29 3.34
N THR A 53 -1.04 -8.06 4.23
CA THR A 53 -0.96 -9.52 4.23
C THR A 53 -2.36 -10.11 4.04
N ILE A 54 -2.46 -11.13 3.17
CA ILE A 54 -3.63 -11.98 2.99
C ILE A 54 -3.29 -13.37 3.52
N TYR A 55 -4.23 -14.00 4.25
CA TYR A 55 -4.05 -15.33 4.81
C TYR A 55 -5.01 -16.36 4.21
N ASP A 56 -4.50 -17.59 4.08
CA ASP A 56 -5.24 -18.82 3.79
C ASP A 56 -6.24 -18.69 2.61
N THR A 57 -7.52 -18.98 2.84
CA THR A 57 -8.56 -19.02 1.80
C THR A 57 -8.81 -17.65 1.16
N ASN A 58 -8.49 -16.56 1.86
CA ASN A 58 -8.61 -15.21 1.30
C ASN A 58 -7.60 -14.99 0.16
N ILE A 59 -6.47 -15.71 0.14
CA ILE A 59 -5.48 -15.59 -0.95
C ILE A 59 -6.15 -15.89 -2.29
N GLN A 60 -6.86 -17.02 -2.37
CA GLN A 60 -7.58 -17.40 -3.58
C GLN A 60 -8.77 -16.47 -3.85
N ALA A 61 -9.47 -15.98 -2.82
CA ALA A 61 -10.62 -15.10 -2.99
C ALA A 61 -10.26 -13.74 -3.61
N PHE A 62 -9.08 -13.21 -3.29
CA PHE A 62 -8.60 -11.92 -3.79
C PHE A 62 -7.62 -12.04 -4.97
N GLU A 63 -7.36 -13.25 -5.48
CA GLU A 63 -6.32 -13.47 -6.49
C GLU A 63 -6.59 -12.67 -7.77
N ASP A 64 -7.82 -12.77 -8.28
CA ASP A 64 -8.28 -12.05 -9.47
C ASP A 64 -8.85 -10.66 -9.17
N GLN A 65 -9.13 -10.36 -7.89
CA GLN A 65 -9.71 -9.08 -7.47
C GLN A 65 -8.65 -8.01 -7.24
N LEU A 66 -7.48 -8.38 -6.72
CA LEU A 66 -6.34 -7.48 -6.50
C LEU A 66 -5.26 -7.78 -7.53
N VAL A 67 -5.40 -7.19 -8.71
CA VAL A 67 -4.45 -7.28 -9.82
C VAL A 67 -3.43 -6.16 -9.72
N SER A 68 -2.15 -6.49 -9.95
CA SER A 68 -1.04 -5.53 -10.03
C SER A 68 -1.28 -4.44 -11.07
N SER A 69 -0.72 -3.25 -10.81
CA SER A 69 -0.82 -2.04 -11.63
C SER A 69 -2.23 -1.44 -11.76
N LYS A 70 -3.20 -1.94 -10.98
CA LYS A 70 -4.54 -1.36 -10.89
C LYS A 70 -4.76 -0.61 -9.58
N THR A 71 -5.67 0.37 -9.62
CA THR A 71 -6.06 1.20 -8.47
C THR A 71 -7.39 0.74 -7.89
N TYR A 72 -7.48 0.74 -6.57
CA TYR A 72 -8.65 0.30 -5.82
C TYR A 72 -9.01 1.27 -4.70
N LEU A 73 -10.29 1.33 -4.39
CA LEU A 73 -10.80 1.82 -3.13
C LEU A 73 -10.92 0.64 -2.17
N ILE A 74 -10.16 0.69 -1.08
CA ILE A 74 -10.14 -0.36 -0.06
C ILE A 74 -10.66 0.20 1.26
N SER A 75 -11.59 -0.54 1.88
CA SER A 75 -12.12 -0.23 3.21
C SER A 75 -12.28 -1.51 4.05
N ASN A 76 -12.50 -1.35 5.36
CA ASN A 76 -12.62 -2.47 6.30
C ASN A 76 -11.40 -3.41 6.32
N VAL A 77 -10.20 -2.84 6.21
CA VAL A 77 -8.94 -3.57 6.41
C VAL A 77 -8.68 -3.68 7.91
N ASP A 78 -8.17 -4.84 8.33
CA ASP A 78 -7.69 -5.02 9.70
C ASP A 78 -6.30 -4.36 9.85
N VAL A 79 -6.22 -3.25 10.57
CA VAL A 79 -4.97 -2.49 10.78
C VAL A 79 -4.44 -2.74 12.19
N LYS A 80 -3.19 -3.17 12.29
CA LYS A 80 -2.51 -3.38 13.58
C LYS A 80 -1.20 -2.60 13.63
N PRO A 81 -0.79 -2.10 14.81
CA PRO A 81 0.53 -1.52 14.95
C PRO A 81 1.60 -2.58 14.72
N THR A 82 2.60 -2.26 13.90
CA THR A 82 3.72 -3.15 13.63
C THR A 82 4.59 -3.28 14.90
N LYS A 83 4.97 -4.53 15.23
CA LYS A 83 5.90 -4.78 16.35
C LYS A 83 7.21 -4.04 16.10
N GLN A 84 7.79 -3.46 17.15
CA GLN A 84 8.97 -2.60 17.06
C GLN A 84 10.13 -3.21 16.26
N GLN A 85 10.36 -4.51 16.43
CA GLN A 85 11.40 -5.28 15.72
C GLN A 85 11.22 -5.39 14.20
N TYR A 86 10.02 -5.09 13.66
CA TYR A 86 9.71 -5.17 12.23
C TYR A 86 9.36 -3.81 11.59
N ARG A 87 9.32 -2.72 12.38
CA ARG A 87 8.90 -1.40 11.89
C ARG A 87 9.83 -0.82 10.81
N SER A 88 11.13 -1.10 10.89
CA SER A 88 12.09 -0.63 9.89
C SER A 88 11.83 -1.22 8.51
N TRP A 89 11.13 -2.36 8.43
CA TRP A 89 10.84 -3.05 7.17
C TRP A 89 9.37 -2.90 6.75
N MET A 90 8.42 -2.99 7.70
CA MET A 90 6.99 -3.06 7.38
C MET A 90 6.23 -1.75 7.64
N GLY A 91 6.91 -0.69 8.07
CA GLY A 91 6.28 0.56 8.48
C GLY A 91 5.63 0.49 9.87
N ASP A 92 4.95 1.56 10.27
CA ASP A 92 4.35 1.68 11.61
C ASP A 92 3.07 0.85 11.80
N VAL A 93 2.39 0.52 10.70
CA VAL A 93 1.15 -0.27 10.70
C VAL A 93 1.26 -1.43 9.72
N GLN A 94 0.66 -2.55 10.08
CA GLN A 94 0.50 -3.71 9.23
C GLN A 94 -0.97 -3.86 8.88
N TRP A 95 -1.23 -4.04 7.58
CA TRP A 95 -2.58 -4.23 7.06
C TRP A 95 -2.84 -5.72 6.86
N THR A 96 -4.03 -6.18 7.22
CA THR A 96 -4.51 -7.53 6.93
C THR A 96 -5.79 -7.43 6.11
N ILE A 97 -5.72 -7.94 4.88
CA ILE A 97 -6.87 -8.04 3.97
C ILE A 97 -7.55 -9.38 4.26
N SER A 98 -8.85 -9.32 4.56
CA SER A 98 -9.67 -10.47 4.93
C SER A 98 -10.99 -10.45 4.16
N GLY A 99 -11.80 -11.50 4.27
CA GLY A 99 -13.14 -11.53 3.64
C GLY A 99 -14.11 -10.42 4.08
N ARG A 100 -13.76 -9.59 5.08
CA ARG A 100 -14.52 -8.39 5.47
C ARG A 100 -14.08 -7.13 4.73
N THR A 101 -12.88 -7.15 4.15
CA THR A 101 -12.32 -6.05 3.38
C THR A 101 -13.15 -5.86 2.11
N LYS A 102 -13.57 -4.61 1.87
CA LYS A 102 -14.26 -4.23 0.64
C LYS A 102 -13.22 -3.65 -0.31
N VAL A 103 -13.27 -4.09 -1.56
CA VAL A 103 -12.36 -3.69 -2.63
C VAL A 103 -13.21 -3.31 -3.85
N GLU A 104 -13.03 -2.10 -4.34
CA GLU A 104 -13.67 -1.58 -5.55
C GLU A 104 -12.57 -1.10 -6.52
N GLU A 105 -12.48 -1.71 -7.70
CA GLU A 105 -11.56 -1.27 -8.75
C GLU A 105 -12.03 0.07 -9.32
N ILE A 106 -11.12 1.02 -9.47
CA ILE A 106 -11.39 2.29 -10.11
C ILE A 106 -10.48 2.47 -11.33
N GLN A 107 -11.05 3.02 -12.40
CA GLN A 107 -10.25 3.47 -13.54
C GLN A 107 -9.61 4.81 -13.17
N GLU A 108 -8.32 4.77 -12.89
CA GLU A 108 -7.54 5.99 -12.67
C GLU A 108 -6.85 6.39 -13.97
N ASP A 109 -6.99 7.67 -14.34
CA ASP A 109 -6.22 8.22 -15.45
C ASP A 109 -4.76 8.30 -15.00
N HIS A 110 -3.95 7.33 -15.45
CA HIS A 110 -2.56 7.11 -14.97
C HIS A 110 -1.60 8.30 -15.20
N THR A 111 -2.08 9.41 -15.76
CA THR A 111 -1.31 10.65 -15.96
C THR A 111 -0.83 11.26 -14.63
N ALA A 112 -1.54 11.06 -13.51
CA ALA A 112 -1.15 11.59 -12.20
C ALA A 112 -0.13 10.71 -11.45
N LEU A 113 -0.18 9.37 -11.58
CA LEU A 113 0.76 8.46 -10.91
C LEU A 113 2.17 8.51 -11.52
N LEU A 114 2.25 8.83 -12.82
CA LEU A 114 3.50 9.09 -13.52
C LEU A 114 4.24 10.35 -13.00
N SER A 115 3.60 11.17 -12.15
CA SER A 115 4.28 12.27 -11.45
C SER A 115 5.07 11.81 -10.22
N SER A 116 5.10 10.50 -9.92
CA SER A 116 6.13 9.94 -9.05
C SER A 116 7.45 10.04 -9.81
N THR A 117 8.23 11.07 -9.48
CA THR A 117 9.57 11.31 -10.04
C THR A 117 10.44 10.07 -9.81
N TYR A 118 10.62 9.26 -10.85
CA TYR A 118 11.64 8.23 -10.86
C TYR A 118 12.98 8.89 -11.17
N ASP A 119 13.79 9.13 -10.13
CA ASP A 119 15.19 9.51 -10.30
C ASP A 119 16.03 8.25 -10.54
N PHE A 120 16.17 7.88 -11.82
CA PHE A 120 17.07 6.81 -12.23
C PHE A 120 18.53 7.27 -12.10
N ILE A 121 19.26 6.72 -11.14
CA ILE A 121 20.72 6.90 -11.07
C ILE A 121 21.38 5.79 -11.89
N PHE A 122 21.97 6.16 -13.03
CA PHE A 122 22.80 5.25 -13.83
C PHE A 122 24.21 5.21 -13.24
N PHE A 123 24.66 4.03 -12.84
CA PHE A 123 26.09 3.77 -12.60
C PHE A 123 26.65 2.99 -13.79
N THR A 124 27.84 3.36 -14.23
CA THR A 124 28.56 2.64 -15.29
C THR A 124 28.88 1.21 -14.82
N GLY A 125 28.19 0.21 -15.37
CA GLY A 125 28.57 -1.20 -15.29
C GLY A 125 27.68 -2.15 -14.49
N ILE A 126 26.57 -1.71 -13.87
CA ILE A 126 25.60 -2.60 -13.20
C ILE A 126 24.17 -2.12 -13.48
N ILE A 127 23.28 -3.02 -13.89
CA ILE A 127 21.86 -2.74 -14.10
C ILE A 127 21.15 -2.68 -12.72
N GLY A 128 21.15 -1.48 -12.12
CA GLY A 128 20.18 -1.00 -11.12
C GLY A 128 20.43 -1.35 -9.63
N VAL A 129 20.36 -0.32 -8.76
CA VAL A 129 20.16 -0.44 -7.31
C VAL A 129 19.02 0.50 -6.90
N ALA A 130 18.03 0.02 -6.15
CA ALA A 130 16.94 0.83 -5.62
C ALA A 130 17.34 1.49 -4.28
N LEU A 131 17.16 2.81 -4.16
CA LEU A 131 17.29 3.54 -2.90
C LEU A 131 15.89 4.02 -2.48
N ASP A 132 15.48 3.66 -1.26
CA ASP A 132 14.24 4.11 -0.63
C ASP A 132 14.31 5.63 -0.33
N ILE A 133 13.37 6.39 -0.88
CA ILE A 133 13.27 7.84 -0.68
C ILE A 133 11.84 8.14 -0.20
N LYS A 134 11.73 8.62 1.04
CA LYS A 134 10.44 9.06 1.61
C LYS A 134 10.01 10.40 0.99
N PRO A 135 8.81 10.51 0.42
CA PRO A 135 8.36 11.75 -0.20
C PRO A 135 8.09 12.85 0.84
N LYS A 136 8.58 14.06 0.59
CA LYS A 136 8.23 15.28 1.33
C LYS A 136 7.28 16.11 0.47
N ARG A 137 5.98 16.13 0.80
CA ARG A 137 5.00 16.93 0.04
C ARG A 137 4.94 18.36 0.55
N LEU A 138 4.94 19.32 -0.39
CA LEU A 138 4.61 20.73 -0.13
C LEU A 138 3.16 20.83 0.35
N ILE A 139 2.97 21.39 1.54
CA ILE A 139 1.63 21.69 2.08
C ILE A 139 1.17 22.99 1.42
N GLN A 140 0.18 22.92 0.51
CA GLN A 140 -0.58 24.11 0.13
C GLN A 140 -1.65 24.36 1.19
N THR A 141 -1.36 25.27 2.11
CA THR A 141 -2.37 25.86 2.99
C THR A 141 -3.09 27.01 2.28
N ARG A 142 -4.26 27.39 2.81
CA ARG A 142 -5.16 28.44 2.28
C ARG A 142 -4.57 29.85 2.34
N PHE A 143 -3.35 29.97 2.84
CA PHE A 143 -2.54 31.18 2.87
C PHE A 143 -1.30 30.81 2.07
N GLY A 144 -1.08 31.45 0.91
CA GLY A 144 -0.22 30.99 -0.17
C GLY A 144 1.20 30.54 0.19
N THR A 145 1.84 29.90 -0.79
CA THR A 145 3.17 29.29 -0.76
C THR A 145 4.21 30.15 -0.04
N GLN A 146 4.80 29.64 1.04
CA GLN A 146 6.10 30.12 1.54
C GLN A 146 7.19 29.13 1.12
N SER A 147 8.20 29.69 0.45
CA SER A 147 9.43 29.03 -0.01
C SER A 147 10.31 28.53 1.12
#